data_AF-A0A0E0C4X4-F1
#
_entry.id   AF-A0A0E0C4X4-F1
#
_cell.length_a   1.000
_cell.length_b   1.000
_cell.length_c   1.000
_cell.angle_alpha   90.00
_cell.angle_beta   90.00
_cell.angle_gamma   90.00
#
_symmetry.space_group_name_H-M   'P 1'
#
loop_
_entity.id
_entity.type
_entity.pdbx_description
1 polymer ?
#
loop_
_entity_poly.entity_id
_entity_poly.type
_entity_poly.pdbx_seq_one_letter_code
_entity_poly.pdbx_strand_id
1 'polypeptide(L)' 'MNPTAAGAPGLENLVCEKVMVCVAEGNTLRWRGRAYAVAVTSALRCSRQANERRPAEAACERTERRWRQAGEHTGG' A
#
# COMPACT_ATOMS: atom_id res chain seq x y z
N MET A 1 11.86 -4.75 21.67
CA MET A 1 11.77 -4.44 20.23
C MET A 1 10.58 -3.50 20.00
N ASN A 2 10.72 -2.39 19.28
CA ASN A 2 9.63 -1.45 18.99
C ASN A 2 9.55 -1.19 17.46
N PRO A 3 8.52 -1.67 16.76
CA PRO A 3 8.42 -1.53 15.31
C PRO A 3 8.11 -0.10 14.84
N THR A 4 7.81 0.83 15.75
CA THR A 4 7.63 2.26 15.41
C THR A 4 8.79 3.14 15.87
N ALA A 5 9.91 2.55 16.30
CA ALA A 5 11.10 3.31 16.67
C ALA A 5 11.81 3.85 15.42
N ALA A 6 12.56 4.94 15.57
CA ALA A 6 13.43 5.44 14.53
C ALA A 6 14.46 4.35 14.13
N GLY A 7 14.58 4.08 12.83
CA GLY A 7 15.43 3.00 12.30
C GLY A 7 14.77 1.62 12.23
N ALA A 8 13.51 1.48 12.66
CA ALA A 8 12.74 0.27 12.37
C ALA A 8 12.38 0.18 10.87
N PRO A 9 12.24 -1.03 10.30
CA PRO A 9 11.79 -1.20 8.92
C PRO A 9 10.43 -0.53 8.67
N GLY A 10 10.28 0.09 7.50
CA GLY A 10 9.04 0.75 7.09
C GLY A 10 7.87 -0.23 6.96
N LEU A 11 6.69 0.19 7.44
CA LEU A 11 5.46 -0.63 7.45
C LEU A 11 4.81 -0.74 6.05
N GLU A 12 5.24 0.08 5.09
CA GLU A 12 4.81 0.04 3.69
C GLU A 12 5.21 -1.25 2.97
N ASN A 13 6.22 -1.95 3.48
CA ASN A 13 6.74 -3.21 2.93
C ASN A 13 6.14 -4.46 3.61
N LEU A 14 5.08 -4.29 4.42
CA LEU A 14 4.36 -5.43 4.99
C LEU A 14 3.78 -6.28 3.86
N VAL A 15 4.16 -7.56 3.82
CA VAL A 15 3.70 -8.52 2.80
C VAL A 15 2.23 -8.89 2.99
N CYS A 16 1.69 -8.67 4.20
CA CYS A 16 0.31 -8.97 4.55
C CYS A 16 -0.64 -7.86 4.09
N GLU A 17 -1.76 -8.22 3.47
CA GLU A 17 -2.81 -7.27 3.07
C GLU A 17 -3.53 -6.64 4.28
N LYS A 18 -3.62 -7.37 5.39
CA LYS A 18 -4.35 -6.95 6.59
C LYS A 18 -3.54 -7.31 7.85
N VAL A 19 -3.67 -6.48 8.88
CA VAL A 19 -3.00 -6.66 10.18
C VAL A 19 -4.00 -6.43 11.30
N MET A 20 -4.00 -7.30 12.30
CA MET A 20 -4.80 -7.16 13.53
C MET A 20 -3.86 -6.85 14.70
N VAL A 21 -4.25 -5.89 15.54
CA VAL A 21 -3.48 -5.49 16.72
C VAL A 21 -4.34 -5.65 17.97
N CYS A 22 -3.94 -6.53 18.88
CA CYS A 22 -4.63 -6.77 20.15
C CYS A 22 -3.85 -6.12 21.29
N VAL A 23 -4.52 -5.32 22.12
CA VAL A 23 -3.93 -4.69 23.31
C VAL A 23 -4.74 -5.01 24.55
N ALA A 24 -4.10 -5.58 25.57
CA ALA A 24 -4.73 -5.80 26.86
C ALA A 24 -4.81 -4.49 27.65
N GLU A 25 -5.89 -4.32 28.42
CA GLU A 25 -6.17 -3.09 29.17
C GLU A 25 -5.11 -2.81 30.25
N GLY A 26 -4.69 -3.83 30.99
CA GLY A 26 -3.66 -3.72 32.04
C GLY A 26 -2.22 -3.69 31.54
N ASN A 27 -1.98 -3.65 30.22
CA ASN A 27 -0.62 -3.61 29.68
C ASN A 27 -0.06 -2.19 29.75
N THR A 28 1.05 -2.00 30.46
CA THR A 28 1.75 -0.70 30.57
C THR A 28 2.23 -0.14 29.22
N LEU A 29 2.38 -1.00 28.21
CA LEU A 29 2.74 -0.64 26.84
C LEU A 29 1.53 -0.54 25.90
N ARG A 30 0.29 -0.51 26.42
CA ARG A 30 -0.95 -0.39 25.63
C ARG A 30 -0.91 0.77 24.62
N TRP A 31 -0.33 1.91 25.01
CA TRP A 31 -0.19 3.07 24.14
C TRP A 31 0.65 2.77 22.89
N ARG A 32 1.65 1.88 22.99
CA ARG A 32 2.49 1.47 21.85
C ARG A 32 1.70 0.63 20.86
N GLY A 33 0.88 -0.30 21.34
CA GLY A 33 0.02 -1.09 20.46
C GLY A 33 -0.99 -0.22 19.72
N ARG A 34 -1.54 0.81 20.37
CA ARG A 34 -2.38 1.82 19.70
C ARG A 34 -1.60 2.61 18.64
N ALA A 35 -0.40 3.08 18.97
CA ALA A 35 0.45 3.81 18.02
C ALA A 35 0.81 2.96 16.80
N TYR A 36 1.10 1.67 17.00
CA TYR A 36 1.37 0.73 15.92
C TYR A 36 0.15 0.52 15.02
N ALA A 37 -1.06 0.34 15.59
CA ALA A 37 -2.28 0.20 14.82
C ALA A 37 -2.55 1.41 13.92
N VAL A 38 -2.32 2.63 14.44
CA VAL A 38 -2.42 3.88 13.65
C VAL A 38 -1.38 3.89 12.52
N ALA A 39 -0.12 3.57 12.83
CA ALA A 39 0.96 3.56 11.84
C ALA A 39 0.71 2.57 10.71
N VAL A 40 0.26 1.35 11.03
CA VAL A 40 -0.09 0.32 10.02
C VAL A 40 -1.28 0.75 9.17
N THR A 41 -2.30 1.37 9.78
CA THR A 41 -3.47 1.86 9.02
C THR A 41 -3.07 2.93 8.01
N SER A 42 -2.20 3.85 8.40
CA SER A 42 -1.66 4.89 7.50
C SER A 42 -0.81 4.29 6.38
N ALA A 43 0.06 3.33 6.70
CA ALA A 43 0.89 2.64 5.73
C ALA A 43 0.07 1.84 4.71
N LEU A 44 -0.87 1.00 5.18
CA LEU A 44 -1.72 0.18 4.31
C LEU A 44 -2.62 1.01 3.39
N ARG A 45 -3.11 2.17 3.86
CA ARG A 45 -3.86 3.10 3.00
C ARG A 45 -3.00 3.61 1.84
N CYS A 46 -1.77 4.01 2.13
CA CYS A 46 -0.82 4.47 1.11
C CYS A 46 -0.46 3.35 0.14
N SER A 47 -0.17 2.14 0.66
CA SER A 47 0.15 0.97 -0.16
C SER A 47 -1.03 0.52 -1.03
N ARG A 48 -2.27 0.56 -0.52
CA ARG A 48 -3.47 0.29 -1.34
C ARG A 48 -3.61 1.29 -2.47
N GLN A 49 -3.47 2.58 -2.18
CA GLN A 49 -3.56 3.62 -3.21
C GLN A 49 -2.46 3.44 -4.27
N ALA A 50 -1.23 3.12 -3.87
CA ALA A 50 -0.15 2.82 -4.79
C ALA A 50 -0.45 1.57 -5.63
N ASN A 51 -0.94 0.50 -5.00
CA ASN A 51 -1.29 -0.75 -5.66
C ASN A 51 -2.52 -0.63 -6.58
N GLU A 52 -3.42 0.34 -6.36
CA GLU A 52 -4.56 0.63 -7.25
C GLU A 52 -4.14 1.57 -8.41
N ARG A 53 -3.19 2.48 -8.17
CA ARG A 53 -2.66 3.36 -9.22
C ARG A 53 -1.83 2.61 -10.27
N ARG A 54 -0.95 1.69 -9.86
CA ARG A 54 -0.13 0.91 -10.80
C ARG A 54 -0.92 0.12 -11.86
N PRO A 55 -1.99 -0.63 -11.53
CA PRO A 55 -2.80 -1.30 -12.53
C PRO A 55 -3.63 -0.33 -13.37
N ALA A 56 -4.03 0.83 -12.82
CA ALA A 56 -4.70 1.88 -13.58
C ALA A 56 -3.76 2.53 -14.61
N GLU A 57 -2.53 2.85 -14.22
CA GLU A 57 -1.46 3.34 -15.10
C GLU A 57 -1.16 2.32 -16.21
N ALA A 58 -0.98 1.05 -15.85
CA ALA A 58 -0.76 -0.01 -16.82
C ALA A 58 -1.97 -0.22 -17.76
N ALA A 59 -3.20 0.00 -17.30
CA ALA A 59 -4.40 -0.08 -18.13
C ALA A 59 -4.50 1.09 -19.12
N CYS A 60 -4.15 2.31 -18.69
CA CYS A 60 -4.05 3.48 -19.56
C CYS A 60 -3.01 3.24 -20.66
N GLU A 61 -1.81 2.80 -20.28
CA GLU A 61 -0.73 2.50 -21.23
C GLU A 61 -1.13 1.43 -22.25
N ARG A 62 -1.79 0.34 -21.81
CA ARG A 62 -2.32 -0.69 -22.73
C ARG A 62 -3.34 -0.12 -23.71
N THR A 63 -4.21 0.77 -23.23
CA THR A 63 -5.24 1.41 -24.07
C THR A 63 -4.60 2.32 -25.11
N GLU A 64 -3.64 3.15 -24.71
CA GLU A 64 -2.88 4.00 -25.64
C GLU A 64 -2.11 3.19 -26.69
N ARG A 65 -1.44 2.10 -26.29
CA ARG A 65 -0.75 1.19 -27.23
C ARG A 65 -1.72 0.56 -28.23
N ARG A 66 -2.94 0.21 -27.80
CA ARG A 66 -4.00 -0.31 -28.67
C ARG A 66 -4.47 0.74 -29.68
N TRP A 67 -4.65 1.99 -29.26
CA TRP A 67 -5.00 3.09 -30.16
C TRP A 67 -3.93 3.37 -31.21
N ARG A 68 -2.64 3.35 -30.82
CA ARG A 68 -1.54 3.51 -31.78
C ARG A 68 -1.55 2.42 -32.85
N GLN A 69 -1.67 1.16 -32.45
CA GLN A 69 -1.75 0.03 -33.38
C GLN A 69 -2.98 0.11 -34.30
N ALA A 70 -4.12 0.56 -33.78
CA ALA A 70 -5.33 0.72 -34.59
C ALA A 70 -5.17 1.83 -35.64
N GLY A 71 -4.45 2.92 -35.34
CA GLY A 71 -4.16 4.00 -36.28
C GLY A 71 -3.16 3.62 -37.38
N GLU A 72 -2.28 2.65 -37.13
CA GLU A 72 -1.34 2.11 -38.11
C GLU A 72 -2.02 1.21 -39.16
N HIS A 73 -3.16 0.58 -38.83
CA HIS A 73 -3.91 -0.29 -39.74
C HIS A 73 -4.86 0.42 -40.71
N THR A 74 -5.08 1.74 -40.55
CA THR A 74 -5.99 2.52 -41.40
C THR A 74 -5.28 3.34 -42.50
N GLY A 75 -3.96 3.22 -42.63
CA GLY A 75 -3.17 3.86 -43.69
C GLY A 75 -2.62 2.83 -44.68
N GLY A 76 -3.45 2.39 -45.63
CA GLY A 76 -3.08 1.53 -46.76
C GLY A 76 -3.93 1.87 -47.97
#